data_AF-A0AB34QAU5-F1
#
_entry.id   AF-A0AB34QAU5-F1
#
_cell.length_a   1.000
_cell.length_b   1.000
_cell.length_c   1.000
_cell.angle_alpha   90.00
_cell.angle_beta   90.00
_cell.angle_gamma   90.00
#
_symmetry.space_group_name_H-M   'P 1'
#
loop_
_entity.id
_entity.type
_entity.pdbx_description
1 polymer ?
#
loop_
_entity_poly.entity_id
_entity_poly.type
_entity_poly.pdbx_seq_one_letter_code
_entity_poly.pdbx_strand_id
1 'polypeptide(L)'
;MKTMMAISGAALLAVGAAGRARAQQPDEGFWNGASAEVTALNFYYNRDFRSGAGQGKRAEWAQGFVVDAKSGYTRGPVGAGLDLLGIGDFKLDGVRAEAGTGLLPNNADGTAQHALVRVAPTLKLRASQTELKWGSFIPNEPLVRASITRIMPETFQGVTLESKDVPKLDLLLARFTSAWYRDGDSRVPITLTNKNRRFLGTPDSDALDLVSATYALAPGTQLRYQGALMEDIYRQQLYNLIQTRKFGKDQLRVDVRYFRTDDIGQSRAGPIDNRMVSSMVSWRSGDYEVGAGYQKLSGPSAMPWPGGTDGNVFNWTFINDFLERGERSWQLRYSIDGKSIGIPGLSVMARYISGDSARPATFAGEGREWARDVLTTYQFQSERFKHLSLIWFNGTFRSSYQRNVDENRLILQYRRQFDSPDR
;
A
#
# COMPACT_ATOMS: atom_id res chain seq x y z
N MET A 1 -21.01 3.63 19.30
CA MET A 1 -20.89 2.93 17.98
C MET A 1 -19.44 2.97 17.55
N LYS A 2 -18.70 1.87 17.70
CA LYS A 2 -17.31 1.74 17.23
C LYS A 2 -17.35 1.66 15.71
N THR A 3 -16.64 2.56 15.03
CA THR A 3 -16.47 2.55 13.58
C THR A 3 -15.81 1.23 13.17
N MET A 4 -16.51 0.36 12.44
CA MET A 4 -15.87 -0.77 11.75
C MET A 4 -14.75 -0.20 10.88
N MET A 5 -13.53 -0.62 11.14
CA MET A 5 -12.39 -0.44 10.24
C MET A 5 -12.81 -1.01 8.89
N ALA A 6 -12.72 -0.22 7.83
CA ALA A 6 -12.90 -0.72 6.48
C ALA A 6 -11.96 -1.92 6.31
N ILE A 7 -12.53 -3.10 5.99
CA ILE A 7 -11.79 -4.30 5.64
C ILE A 7 -11.06 -3.94 4.35
N SER A 8 -9.89 -3.34 4.46
CA SER A 8 -8.98 -3.00 3.37
C SER A 8 -7.70 -3.74 3.75
N GLY A 9 -7.03 -4.41 2.81
CA GLY A 9 -5.83 -5.24 3.04
C GLY A 9 -4.59 -4.51 3.60
N ALA A 10 -4.77 -3.43 4.36
CA ALA A 10 -3.77 -2.64 5.06
C ALA A 10 -3.50 -3.15 6.50
N ALA A 11 -3.82 -4.41 6.83
CA ALA A 11 -3.68 -4.92 8.19
C ALA A 11 -2.22 -5.03 8.67
N LEU A 12 -1.27 -5.19 7.73
CA LEU A 12 0.13 -5.49 8.04
C LEU A 12 0.88 -4.34 8.71
N LEU A 13 0.67 -3.11 8.25
CA LEU A 13 1.23 -1.88 8.81
C LEU A 13 0.26 -0.74 8.52
N ALA A 14 -0.90 -0.74 9.19
CA ALA A 14 -1.75 0.43 9.21
C ALA A 14 -1.06 1.51 10.06
N VAL A 15 0.00 2.14 9.52
CA VAL A 15 0.51 3.40 10.08
C VAL A 15 -0.64 4.38 9.93
N GLY A 16 -1.19 4.78 11.07
CA GLY A 16 -2.54 5.33 11.18
C GLY A 16 -2.83 6.48 10.22
N ALA A 17 -3.54 6.19 9.13
CA ALA A 17 -4.37 7.15 8.40
C ALA A 17 -5.80 7.21 8.99
N ALA A 18 -5.91 7.06 10.32
CA ALA A 18 -7.14 7.39 11.02
C ALA A 18 -7.21 8.91 11.12
N GLY A 19 -7.78 9.53 10.09
CA GLY A 19 -8.31 10.88 10.15
C GLY A 19 -9.42 10.98 11.20
N ARG A 20 -9.05 10.95 12.48
CA ARG A 20 -9.79 11.69 13.47
C ARG A 20 -9.44 13.14 13.21
N ALA A 21 -10.45 13.99 13.09
CA ALA A 21 -10.26 15.41 13.34
C ALA A 21 -9.59 15.51 14.73
N ARG A 22 -8.27 15.64 14.75
CA ARG A 22 -7.55 15.97 15.99
C ARG A 22 -7.90 17.43 16.18
N ALA A 23 -8.94 17.69 16.97
CA ALA A 23 -9.06 18.96 17.66
C ALA A 23 -7.66 19.28 18.19
N GLN A 24 -7.19 20.52 17.99
CA GLN A 24 -5.90 21.00 18.49
C GLN A 24 -5.70 20.42 19.88
N GLN A 25 -4.87 19.38 19.98
CA GLN A 25 -4.46 18.95 21.29
C GLN A 25 -3.67 20.13 21.84
N PRO A 26 -3.83 20.45 23.13
CA PRO A 26 -2.87 21.31 23.80
C PRO A 26 -1.47 20.82 23.41
N ASP A 27 -0.51 21.71 23.14
CA ASP A 27 0.87 21.27 22.90
C ASP A 27 1.39 20.60 24.19
N GLU A 28 1.15 19.29 24.31
CA GLU A 28 1.50 18.45 25.45
C GLU A 28 3.01 18.57 25.73
N GLY A 29 3.79 18.86 24.68
CA GLY A 29 5.24 19.02 24.69
C GLY A 29 5.91 17.84 23.98
N PHE A 30 7.21 17.97 23.70
CA PHE A 30 7.97 16.96 22.95
C PHE A 30 7.87 15.56 23.57
N TRP A 31 7.97 15.46 24.90
CA TRP A 31 7.94 14.17 25.62
C TRP A 31 6.54 13.71 26.02
N ASN A 32 5.66 14.62 26.44
CA ASN A 32 4.32 14.24 26.87
C ASN A 32 3.43 13.87 25.69
N GLY A 33 3.64 14.50 24.53
CA GLY A 33 2.96 14.11 23.29
C GLY A 33 3.64 12.94 22.56
N ALA A 34 4.62 12.28 23.19
CA ALA A 34 5.32 11.16 22.58
C ALA A 34 4.48 9.88 22.63
N SER A 35 4.68 9.03 21.63
CA SER A 35 4.04 7.72 21.54
C SER A 35 4.92 6.75 20.76
N ALA A 36 4.74 5.45 20.97
CA ALA A 36 5.43 4.41 20.22
C ALA A 36 4.50 3.24 19.92
N GLU A 37 4.48 2.79 18.67
CA GLU A 37 3.86 1.52 18.29
C GLU A 37 4.95 0.46 18.12
N VAL A 38 4.76 -0.70 18.74
CA VAL A 38 5.58 -1.88 18.48
C VAL A 38 4.74 -2.93 17.79
N THR A 39 5.20 -3.37 16.62
CA THR A 39 4.63 -4.46 15.86
C THR A 39 5.66 -5.59 15.73
N ALA A 40 5.30 -6.81 16.12
CA ALA A 40 6.07 -8.02 15.86
C ALA A 40 5.32 -8.89 14.85
N LEU A 41 6.02 -9.36 13.81
CA LEU A 41 5.46 -10.11 12.69
C LEU A 41 6.20 -11.43 12.53
N ASN A 42 5.55 -12.55 12.79
CA ASN A 42 6.03 -13.85 12.37
C ASN A 42 5.38 -14.18 11.01
N PHE A 43 6.17 -14.26 9.94
CA PHE A 43 5.68 -14.24 8.58
C PHE A 43 6.21 -15.44 7.79
N TYR A 44 5.34 -16.41 7.53
CA TYR A 44 5.58 -17.48 6.57
C TYR A 44 4.99 -17.12 5.20
N TYR A 45 5.80 -17.20 4.15
CA TYR A 45 5.38 -16.95 2.77
C TYR A 45 5.66 -18.17 1.92
N ASN A 46 4.71 -18.54 1.06
CA ASN A 46 4.86 -19.61 0.09
C ASN A 46 4.13 -19.27 -1.20
N ARG A 47 4.86 -19.20 -2.31
CA ARG A 47 4.36 -19.05 -3.67
C ARG A 47 4.79 -20.24 -4.52
N ASP A 48 3.82 -20.99 -4.99
CA ASP A 48 3.99 -22.15 -5.85
C ASP A 48 3.67 -21.78 -7.30
N PHE A 49 4.63 -21.98 -8.20
CA PHE A 49 4.47 -21.73 -9.63
C PHE A 49 4.02 -23.00 -10.32
N ARG A 50 2.77 -23.02 -10.78
CA ARG A 50 2.10 -24.19 -11.36
C ARG A 50 2.45 -24.49 -12.81
N SER A 51 3.16 -23.59 -13.48
CA SER A 51 3.51 -23.74 -14.90
C SER A 51 4.79 -22.98 -15.26
N GLY A 52 5.36 -23.30 -16.42
CA GLY A 52 6.53 -22.62 -16.99
C GLY A 52 7.87 -23.05 -16.39
N ALA A 53 8.96 -22.67 -17.06
CA ALA A 53 10.33 -22.98 -16.65
C ALA A 53 10.83 -22.07 -15.51
N GLY A 54 11.91 -22.50 -14.85
CA GLY A 54 12.56 -21.78 -13.75
C GLY A 54 12.14 -22.32 -12.37
N GLN A 55 12.37 -21.50 -11.34
CA GLN A 55 12.08 -21.84 -9.95
C GLN A 55 10.61 -22.27 -9.77
N GLY A 56 10.38 -23.47 -9.23
CA GLY A 56 9.04 -24.04 -9.03
C GLY A 56 8.31 -23.45 -7.83
N LYS A 57 9.04 -22.99 -6.81
CA LYS A 57 8.47 -22.47 -5.57
C LYS A 57 9.36 -21.39 -4.97
N ARG A 58 8.74 -20.40 -4.33
CA ARG A 58 9.40 -19.44 -3.44
C ARG A 58 8.81 -19.54 -2.05
N ALA A 59 9.62 -19.85 -1.04
CA ALA A 59 9.17 -19.92 0.32
C ALA A 59 10.26 -19.53 1.32
N GLU A 60 9.88 -18.67 2.24
CA GLU A 60 10.74 -18.12 3.29
C GLU A 60 9.87 -17.92 4.54
N TRP A 61 10.50 -18.08 5.71
CA TRP A 61 9.92 -17.79 7.01
C TRP A 61 10.82 -16.82 7.75
N ALA A 62 10.24 -15.71 8.22
CA ALA A 62 10.99 -14.69 8.94
C ALA A 62 10.20 -14.17 10.13
N GLN A 63 10.93 -13.58 11.07
CA GLN A 63 10.36 -12.80 12.17
C GLN A 63 10.87 -11.37 12.06
N GLY A 64 9.96 -10.42 12.27
CA GLY A 64 10.24 -9.00 12.12
C GLY A 64 9.72 -8.20 13.30
N PHE A 65 10.32 -7.04 13.49
CA PHE A 65 9.96 -6.05 14.48
C PHE A 65 9.93 -4.68 13.81
N VAL A 66 8.85 -3.94 14.02
CA VAL A 66 8.71 -2.55 13.59
C VAL A 66 8.39 -1.72 14.83
N VAL A 67 9.18 -0.68 15.04
CA VAL A 67 9.01 0.31 16.10
C VAL A 67 8.78 1.66 15.42
N ASP A 68 7.57 2.19 15.55
CA ASP A 68 7.20 3.53 15.06
C ASP A 68 7.08 4.47 16.28
N ALA A 69 8.17 5.15 16.62
CA ALA A 69 8.24 6.07 17.74
C ALA A 69 8.12 7.52 17.26
N LYS A 70 7.21 8.29 17.86
CA LYS A 70 6.91 9.67 17.48
C LYS A 70 7.00 10.56 18.70
N SER A 71 7.77 11.64 18.62
CA SER A 71 7.70 12.69 19.65
C SER A 71 6.40 13.49 19.53
N GLY A 72 6.07 14.25 20.58
CA GLY A 72 5.21 15.42 20.44
C GLY A 72 5.92 16.58 19.74
N TYR A 73 5.37 17.79 19.84
CA TYR A 73 6.02 19.01 19.36
C TYR A 73 6.51 19.85 20.53
N THR A 74 7.62 20.56 20.35
CA THR A 74 8.04 21.62 21.28
C THR A 74 6.98 22.71 21.33
N ARG A 75 6.81 23.36 22.49
CA ARG A 75 5.86 24.46 22.65
C ARG A 75 6.35 25.70 21.90
N GLY A 76 5.42 26.43 21.29
CA GLY A 76 5.71 27.69 20.60
C GLY A 76 4.87 27.85 19.33
N PRO A 77 4.99 28.99 18.63
CA PRO A 77 4.27 29.23 17.36
C PRO A 77 4.70 28.27 16.24
N VAL A 78 5.94 27.76 16.32
CA VAL A 78 6.45 26.68 15.48
C VAL A 78 6.96 25.58 16.41
N GLY A 79 6.29 24.43 16.38
CA GLY A 79 6.69 23.25 17.14
C GLY A 79 7.63 22.38 16.32
N ALA A 80 8.69 21.87 16.95
CA ALA A 80 9.61 20.90 16.37
C ALA A 80 9.45 19.52 17.02
N GLY A 81 9.67 18.46 16.25
CA GLY A 81 9.62 17.08 16.71
C GLY A 81 10.54 16.17 15.91
N LEU A 82 10.66 14.94 16.39
CA LEU A 82 11.42 13.87 15.78
C LEU A 82 10.61 12.57 15.84
N ASP A 83 10.49 11.93 14.68
CA ASP A 83 9.98 10.57 14.55
C ASP A 83 11.13 9.61 14.24
N LEU A 84 11.01 8.37 14.69
CA LEU A 84 11.96 7.30 14.48
C LEU A 84 11.23 6.02 14.09
N LEU A 85 11.52 5.53 12.89
CA LEU A 85 11.10 4.22 12.42
C LEU A 85 12.29 3.25 12.53
N GLY A 86 12.20 2.28 13.43
CA GLY A 86 13.13 1.16 13.53
C GLY A 86 12.51 -0.11 12.98
N ILE A 87 13.19 -0.80 12.08
CA ILE A 87 12.73 -2.06 11.51
C ILE A 87 13.87 -3.07 11.61
N GLY A 88 13.58 -4.28 12.08
CA GLY A 88 14.54 -5.38 12.07
C GLY A 88 13.85 -6.68 11.68
N ASP A 89 14.54 -7.53 10.94
CA ASP A 89 14.09 -8.89 10.64
C ASP A 89 15.18 -9.94 10.85
N PHE A 90 14.75 -11.20 10.93
CA PHE A 90 15.62 -12.36 10.98
C PHE A 90 14.97 -13.56 10.30
N LYS A 91 15.80 -14.27 9.55
CA LYS A 91 15.44 -15.50 8.85
C LYS A 91 15.25 -16.64 9.83
N LEU A 92 14.11 -17.31 9.75
CA LEU A 92 13.81 -18.55 10.46
C LEU A 92 13.99 -19.76 9.53
N ASP A 93 13.55 -19.64 8.28
CA ASP A 93 13.72 -20.64 7.23
C ASP A 93 13.82 -19.99 5.84
N GLY A 94 14.53 -20.62 4.91
CA GLY A 94 14.71 -20.13 3.55
C GLY A 94 15.98 -20.69 2.91
N VAL A 95 15.78 -21.49 1.86
CA VAL A 95 16.87 -22.10 1.07
C VAL A 95 17.08 -21.33 -0.24
N ARG A 96 18.31 -21.32 -0.75
CA ARG A 96 18.68 -20.62 -2.01
C ARG A 96 17.74 -20.95 -3.18
N ALA A 97 17.35 -22.21 -3.32
CA ALA A 97 16.47 -22.67 -4.40
C ALA A 97 15.04 -22.13 -4.29
N GLU A 98 14.62 -21.64 -3.12
CA GLU A 98 13.27 -21.12 -2.83
C GLU A 98 13.28 -19.63 -2.42
N ALA A 99 14.42 -18.95 -2.52
CA ALA A 99 14.57 -17.55 -2.11
C ALA A 99 13.83 -16.56 -3.03
N GLY A 100 13.72 -15.30 -2.58
CA GLY A 100 13.16 -14.20 -3.38
C GLY A 100 11.65 -14.04 -3.23
N THR A 101 11.11 -14.28 -2.03
CA THR A 101 9.71 -13.96 -1.71
C THR A 101 9.49 -12.45 -1.53
N GLY A 102 10.57 -11.70 -1.30
CA GLY A 102 10.58 -10.31 -0.90
C GLY A 102 10.37 -10.11 0.61
N LEU A 103 10.42 -11.18 1.41
CA LEU A 103 10.49 -11.09 2.87
C LEU A 103 11.87 -10.69 3.35
N LEU A 104 12.93 -11.25 2.75
CA LEU A 104 14.30 -11.03 3.16
C LEU A 104 15.11 -10.51 1.96
N PRO A 105 16.12 -9.65 2.18
CA PRO A 105 17.10 -9.34 1.16
C PRO A 105 17.89 -10.58 0.73
N ASN A 106 18.33 -10.59 -0.52
CA ASN A 106 19.18 -11.66 -1.05
C ASN A 106 20.63 -11.19 -1.17
N ASN A 107 21.57 -12.07 -0.81
CA ASN A 107 22.98 -11.93 -1.12
C ASN A 107 23.22 -12.07 -2.63
N ALA A 108 24.41 -11.65 -3.09
CA ALA A 108 24.81 -11.77 -4.50
C ALA A 108 24.81 -13.22 -5.01
N ASP A 109 25.00 -14.22 -4.13
CA ASP A 109 24.92 -15.64 -4.48
C ASP A 109 23.48 -16.17 -4.59
N GLY A 110 22.47 -15.35 -4.25
CA GLY A 110 21.05 -15.69 -4.29
C GLY A 110 20.54 -16.35 -3.01
N THR A 111 21.33 -16.43 -1.93
CA THR A 111 20.84 -16.84 -0.61
C THR A 111 20.13 -15.70 0.10
N ALA A 112 19.07 -16.00 0.85
CA ALA A 112 18.42 -15.02 1.72
C ALA A 112 19.33 -14.64 2.90
N GLN A 113 19.47 -13.34 3.17
CA GLN A 113 20.22 -12.80 4.30
C GLN A 113 19.64 -13.30 5.64
N HIS A 114 20.49 -13.34 6.67
CA HIS A 114 20.10 -13.86 7.99
C HIS A 114 19.35 -12.85 8.84
N ALA A 115 19.70 -11.57 8.76
CA ALA A 115 19.05 -10.48 9.47
C ALA A 115 19.40 -9.15 8.83
N LEU A 116 18.46 -8.20 8.87
CA LEU A 116 18.69 -6.82 8.49
C LEU A 116 18.05 -5.88 9.52
N VAL A 117 18.69 -4.73 9.76
CA VAL A 117 18.13 -3.64 10.55
C VAL A 117 18.16 -2.34 9.75
N ARG A 118 17.05 -1.61 9.76
CA ARG A 118 16.92 -0.27 9.19
C ARG A 118 16.46 0.70 10.27
N VAL A 119 17.06 1.89 10.27
CA VAL A 119 16.66 3.00 11.13
C VAL A 119 16.41 4.22 10.26
N ALA A 120 15.25 4.83 10.43
CA ALA A 120 14.71 5.86 9.57
C ALA A 120 14.18 7.03 10.44
N PRO A 121 15.03 8.04 10.74
CA PRO A 121 14.60 9.23 11.45
C PRO A 121 13.88 10.21 10.51
N THR A 122 12.94 10.97 11.07
CA THR A 122 12.21 12.03 10.36
C THR A 122 12.03 13.24 11.26
N LEU A 123 12.60 14.37 10.83
CA LEU A 123 12.38 15.67 11.46
C LEU A 123 11.01 16.20 11.06
N LYS A 124 10.31 16.83 12.00
CA LYS A 124 8.99 17.44 11.74
C LYS A 124 8.88 18.82 12.37
N LEU A 125 8.32 19.76 11.63
CA LEU A 125 7.99 21.11 12.07
C LEU A 125 6.50 21.33 11.84
N ARG A 126 5.82 21.97 12.80
CA ARG A 126 4.39 22.27 12.71
C ARG A 126 4.12 23.72 13.08
N ALA A 127 3.34 24.40 12.24
CA ALA A 127 2.79 25.71 12.50
C ALA A 127 1.32 25.69 12.10
N SER A 128 0.41 26.08 13.00
CA SER A 128 -1.04 25.92 12.79
C SER A 128 -1.42 24.48 12.44
N GLN A 129 -2.15 24.25 11.34
CA GLN A 129 -2.49 22.93 10.80
C GLN A 129 -1.63 22.57 9.58
N THR A 130 -0.45 23.17 9.48
CA THR A 130 0.56 22.88 8.45
C THR A 130 1.77 22.21 9.06
N GLU A 131 2.23 21.13 8.42
CA GLU A 131 3.31 20.27 8.91
C GLU A 131 4.32 20.00 7.80
N LEU A 132 5.57 20.38 8.05
CA LEU A 132 6.72 20.08 7.20
C LEU A 132 7.49 18.92 7.81
N LYS A 133 7.80 17.90 7.00
CA LYS A 133 8.65 16.77 7.41
C LYS A 133 9.81 16.59 6.47
N TRP A 134 10.94 16.16 7.01
CA TRP A 134 12.14 15.81 6.25
C TRP A 134 12.76 14.54 6.83
N GLY A 135 12.89 13.50 6.00
CA GLY A 135 13.34 12.19 6.46
C GLY A 135 12.77 11.05 5.66
N SER A 136 12.39 9.98 6.36
CA SER A 136 11.91 8.74 5.77
C SER A 136 10.39 8.57 5.97
N PHE A 137 9.71 8.14 4.92
CA PHE A 137 8.24 8.10 4.86
C PHE A 137 7.77 6.73 4.38
N ILE A 138 6.61 6.29 4.86
CA ILE A 138 5.84 5.21 4.25
C ILE A 138 4.63 5.87 3.56
N PRO A 139 4.78 6.42 2.33
CA PRO A 139 3.70 7.09 1.64
C PRO A 139 2.52 6.14 1.36
N ASN A 140 1.30 6.64 1.50
CA ASN A 140 0.07 5.89 1.23
C ASN A 140 -0.89 6.74 0.38
N GLU A 141 -0.37 7.27 -0.73
CA GLU A 141 -1.09 8.09 -1.67
C GLU A 141 -1.47 7.31 -2.93
N PRO A 142 -2.55 7.67 -3.66
CA PRO A 142 -2.96 6.95 -4.86
C PRO A 142 -1.89 6.74 -5.94
N LEU A 143 -1.05 7.74 -6.20
CA LEU A 143 0.02 7.65 -7.20
C LEU A 143 1.35 7.15 -6.64
N VAL A 144 1.49 7.07 -5.30
CA VAL A 144 2.68 6.58 -4.61
C VAL A 144 2.28 5.88 -3.31
N ARG A 145 2.25 4.55 -3.34
CA ARG A 145 1.87 3.74 -2.19
C ARG A 145 2.98 2.75 -1.86
N ALA A 146 3.76 3.07 -0.84
CA ALA A 146 4.82 2.20 -0.36
C ALA A 146 4.29 0.80 -0.06
N SER A 147 5.03 -0.21 -0.52
CA SER A 147 4.65 -1.60 -0.28
C SER A 147 4.78 -1.95 1.20
N ILE A 148 3.69 -2.42 1.80
CA ILE A 148 3.64 -2.95 3.18
C ILE A 148 3.23 -4.42 3.21
N THR A 149 3.34 -5.12 2.08
CA THR A 149 2.80 -6.48 1.90
C THR A 149 3.78 -7.60 2.28
N ARG A 150 4.91 -7.25 2.90
CA ARG A 150 5.99 -8.13 3.38
C ARG A 150 6.38 -7.75 4.81
N ILE A 151 7.53 -8.20 5.29
CA ILE A 151 7.95 -7.98 6.68
C ILE A 151 8.46 -6.56 6.91
N MET A 152 9.31 -6.04 6.02
CA MET A 152 9.72 -4.65 6.06
C MET A 152 8.82 -3.82 5.13
N PRO A 153 8.36 -2.64 5.59
CA PRO A 153 7.78 -1.68 4.68
C PRO A 153 8.85 -1.12 3.75
N GLU A 154 8.42 -0.80 2.54
CA GLU A 154 9.15 0.15 1.70
C GLU A 154 9.10 1.54 2.34
N THR A 155 10.21 2.28 2.24
CA THR A 155 10.27 3.66 2.74
C THR A 155 10.90 4.57 1.69
N PHE A 156 10.44 5.82 1.65
CA PHE A 156 10.90 6.86 0.74
C PHE A 156 11.62 7.94 1.52
N GLN A 157 12.75 8.40 1.02
CA GLN A 157 13.45 9.57 1.55
C GLN A 157 12.98 10.81 0.83
N GLY A 158 12.67 11.87 1.57
CA GLY A 158 12.23 13.11 0.94
C GLY A 158 11.83 14.20 1.90
N VAL A 159 11.01 15.11 1.38
CA VAL A 159 10.36 16.19 2.13
C VAL A 159 8.87 16.15 1.82
N THR A 160 8.02 16.35 2.84
CA THR A 160 6.57 16.50 2.68
C THR A 160 6.10 17.76 3.37
N LEU A 161 5.13 18.46 2.77
CA LEU A 161 4.39 19.57 3.36
C LEU A 161 2.90 19.24 3.30
N GLU A 162 2.28 19.05 4.45
CA GLU A 162 0.84 18.79 4.58
C GLU A 162 0.16 19.99 5.21
N SER A 163 -1.03 20.38 4.72
CA SER A 163 -1.79 21.51 5.27
C SER A 163 -3.28 21.22 5.30
N LYS A 164 -3.91 21.65 6.40
CA LYS A 164 -5.37 21.65 6.60
C LYS A 164 -5.92 23.03 6.98
N ASP A 165 -5.12 24.08 6.79
CA ASP A 165 -5.49 25.44 7.18
C ASP A 165 -6.67 26.00 6.36
N VAL A 166 -6.94 25.43 5.17
CA VAL A 166 -8.10 25.78 4.35
C VAL A 166 -9.28 24.85 4.68
N PRO A 167 -10.44 25.38 5.12
CA PRO A 167 -11.58 24.55 5.46
C PRO A 167 -11.99 23.61 4.32
N LYS A 168 -12.24 22.34 4.68
CA LYS A 168 -12.63 21.24 3.76
C LYS A 168 -11.56 20.81 2.76
N LEU A 169 -10.36 21.38 2.80
CA LEU A 169 -9.29 21.08 1.86
C LEU A 169 -8.08 20.50 2.61
N ASP A 170 -7.72 19.26 2.29
CA ASP A 170 -6.45 18.65 2.69
C ASP A 170 -5.46 18.80 1.52
N LEU A 171 -4.31 19.44 1.76
CA LEU A 171 -3.22 19.60 0.80
C LEU A 171 -2.00 18.78 1.22
N LEU A 172 -1.33 18.17 0.24
CA LEU A 172 -0.03 17.53 0.39
C LEU A 172 0.85 17.90 -0.80
N LEU A 173 2.07 18.36 -0.50
CA LEU A 173 3.18 18.45 -1.44
C LEU A 173 4.26 17.48 -0.97
N ALA A 174 4.89 16.74 -1.87
CA ALA A 174 6.04 15.90 -1.53
C ALA A 174 7.07 15.88 -2.65
N ARG A 175 8.34 15.70 -2.26
CA ARG A 175 9.45 15.35 -3.15
C ARG A 175 10.20 14.19 -2.53
N PHE A 176 10.27 13.06 -3.23
CA PHE A 176 11.06 11.89 -2.82
C PHE A 176 12.24 11.71 -3.76
N THR A 177 13.40 11.33 -3.23
CA THR A 177 14.67 11.22 -4.00
C THR A 177 15.26 9.82 -4.01
N SER A 178 14.88 8.98 -3.05
CA SER A 178 15.33 7.58 -2.99
C SER A 178 14.34 6.74 -2.21
N ALA A 179 14.44 5.42 -2.35
CA ALA A 179 13.65 4.46 -1.60
C ALA A 179 14.51 3.33 -1.05
N TRP A 180 14.11 2.79 0.11
CA TRP A 180 14.44 1.43 0.50
C TRP A 180 13.27 0.54 0.10
N TYR A 181 13.49 -0.39 -0.83
CA TYR A 181 12.51 -1.44 -1.11
C TYR A 181 12.30 -2.34 0.10
N ARG A 182 11.15 -3.00 0.15
CA ARG A 182 10.79 -3.95 1.23
C ARG A 182 11.86 -5.05 1.44
N ASP A 183 12.59 -5.42 0.41
CA ASP A 183 13.64 -6.46 0.42
C ASP A 183 15.03 -5.92 0.06
N GLY A 184 15.27 -4.61 0.13
CA GLY A 184 16.57 -3.99 -0.16
C GLY A 184 17.41 -3.69 1.10
N ASP A 185 18.70 -3.97 1.09
CA ASP A 185 19.59 -3.61 2.21
C ASP A 185 20.16 -2.18 2.13
N SER A 186 19.96 -1.51 0.99
CA SER A 186 20.50 -0.20 0.67
C SER A 186 19.48 0.68 -0.04
N ARG A 187 19.67 2.01 0.02
CA ARG A 187 18.80 2.96 -0.68
C ARG A 187 19.14 2.97 -2.14
N VAL A 188 18.11 3.01 -2.97
CA VAL A 188 18.21 3.13 -4.42
C VAL A 188 17.52 4.41 -4.87
N PRO A 189 17.92 4.98 -6.02
CA PRO A 189 17.14 6.03 -6.69
C PRO A 189 15.69 5.61 -6.89
N ILE A 190 14.81 6.58 -7.13
CA ILE A 190 13.45 6.24 -7.54
C ILE A 190 13.52 5.61 -8.92
N THR A 191 12.82 4.50 -9.14
CA THR A 191 12.82 3.81 -10.44
C THR A 191 11.39 3.59 -10.94
N LEU A 192 11.26 3.18 -12.20
CA LEU A 192 9.99 2.74 -12.79
C LEU A 192 9.81 1.22 -12.68
N THR A 193 8.61 0.73 -12.36
CA THR A 193 8.33 -0.71 -12.49
C THR A 193 8.19 -1.13 -13.96
N ASN A 194 9.08 -2.01 -14.43
CA ASN A 194 9.04 -2.56 -15.81
C ASN A 194 8.64 -4.04 -15.90
N LYS A 195 7.49 -4.38 -15.31
CA LYS A 195 6.92 -5.74 -15.40
C LYS A 195 6.56 -6.08 -16.84
N ASN A 196 6.75 -7.35 -17.25
CA ASN A 196 6.43 -7.86 -18.59
C ASN A 196 7.03 -7.04 -19.75
N ARG A 197 8.14 -6.32 -19.51
CA ARG A 197 8.76 -5.40 -20.50
C ARG A 197 7.76 -4.39 -21.06
N ARG A 198 6.88 -3.86 -20.20
CA ARG A 198 5.89 -2.82 -20.55
C ARG A 198 6.53 -1.55 -21.10
N PHE A 199 7.78 -1.27 -20.70
CA PHE A 199 8.55 -0.08 -21.03
C PHE A 199 9.96 -0.46 -21.51
N LEU A 200 10.72 0.49 -22.05
CA LEU A 200 12.07 0.24 -22.60
C LEU A 200 13.08 -0.26 -21.55
N GLY A 201 12.87 0.10 -20.27
CA GLY A 201 13.78 -0.25 -19.19
C GLY A 201 13.22 0.12 -17.83
N THR A 202 14.08 0.03 -16.81
CA THR A 202 13.82 0.48 -15.43
C THR A 202 14.76 1.64 -15.12
N PRO A 203 14.60 2.81 -15.77
CA PRO A 203 15.50 3.94 -15.55
C PRO A 203 15.37 4.48 -14.13
N ASP A 204 16.47 5.02 -13.63
CA ASP A 204 16.52 5.82 -12.42
C ASP A 204 15.98 7.23 -12.68
N SER A 205 15.32 7.78 -11.66
CA SER A 205 14.77 9.12 -11.57
C SER A 205 15.36 9.82 -10.36
N ASP A 206 15.81 11.07 -10.55
CA ASP A 206 16.40 11.87 -9.48
C ASP A 206 15.37 12.28 -8.42
N ALA A 207 14.12 12.46 -8.84
CA ALA A 207 13.02 12.79 -7.95
C ALA A 207 11.67 12.21 -8.39
N LEU A 208 10.76 12.08 -7.42
CA LEU A 208 9.34 11.88 -7.59
C LEU A 208 8.60 12.98 -6.82
N ASP A 209 8.06 13.93 -7.56
CA ASP A 209 7.27 15.04 -7.00
C ASP A 209 5.79 14.68 -6.98
N LEU A 210 5.10 15.07 -5.91
CA LEU A 210 3.68 14.79 -5.70
C LEU A 210 2.96 16.05 -5.23
N VAL A 211 1.79 16.31 -5.83
CA VAL A 211 0.79 17.25 -5.31
C VAL A 211 -0.53 16.51 -5.14
N SER A 212 -1.16 16.63 -3.97
CA SER A 212 -2.47 16.05 -3.65
C SER A 212 -3.38 17.12 -3.06
N ALA A 213 -4.61 17.20 -3.54
CA ALA A 213 -5.64 18.07 -3.01
C ALA A 213 -6.93 17.27 -2.85
N THR A 214 -7.41 17.13 -1.61
CA THR A 214 -8.70 16.48 -1.32
C THR A 214 -9.69 17.48 -0.77
N TYR A 215 -10.81 17.65 -1.45
CA TYR A 215 -11.86 18.58 -1.08
C TYR A 215 -13.15 17.86 -0.66
N ALA A 216 -13.62 18.14 0.55
CA ALA A 216 -14.91 17.67 1.05
C ALA A 216 -16.05 18.56 0.50
N LEU A 217 -16.48 18.26 -0.72
CA LEU A 217 -17.48 19.02 -1.47
C LEU A 217 -18.83 19.13 -0.72
N ALA A 218 -19.32 17.99 -0.22
CA ALA A 218 -20.58 17.87 0.50
C ALA A 218 -20.53 16.69 1.49
N PRO A 219 -21.47 16.55 2.44
CA PRO A 219 -21.51 15.38 3.31
C PRO A 219 -21.46 14.07 2.51
N GLY A 220 -20.46 13.24 2.79
CA GLY A 220 -20.25 11.97 2.08
C GLY A 220 -19.71 12.10 0.65
N THR A 221 -19.39 13.29 0.15
CA THR A 221 -18.88 13.52 -1.21
C THR A 221 -17.51 14.17 -1.15
N GLN A 222 -16.50 13.50 -1.71
CA GLN A 222 -15.13 13.99 -1.76
C GLN A 222 -14.61 13.98 -3.20
N LEU A 223 -13.93 15.05 -3.57
CA LEU A 223 -13.15 15.15 -4.79
C LEU A 223 -11.67 15.13 -4.42
N ARG A 224 -10.86 14.40 -5.17
CA ARG A 224 -9.41 14.43 -5.04
C ARG A 224 -8.78 14.62 -6.41
N TYR A 225 -7.81 15.52 -6.46
CA TYR A 225 -6.84 15.61 -7.55
C TYR A 225 -5.47 15.23 -7.01
N GLN A 226 -4.71 14.45 -7.78
CA GLN A 226 -3.31 14.18 -7.50
C GLN A 226 -2.49 14.23 -8.79
N GLY A 227 -1.34 14.91 -8.74
CA GLY A 227 -0.35 14.92 -9.81
C GLY A 227 0.97 14.37 -9.28
N ALA A 228 1.58 13.44 -10.02
CA ALA A 228 2.90 12.91 -9.75
C ALA A 228 3.81 13.14 -10.96
N LEU A 229 5.04 13.58 -10.71
CA LEU A 229 6.08 13.78 -11.72
C LEU A 229 7.29 12.93 -11.33
N MET A 230 7.56 11.89 -12.11
CA MET A 230 8.79 11.13 -12.04
C MET A 230 9.74 11.68 -13.10
N GLU A 231 10.77 12.39 -12.65
CA GLU A 231 11.69 13.18 -13.48
C GLU A 231 12.22 12.37 -14.66
N ASP A 232 12.18 12.97 -15.86
CA ASP A 232 12.61 12.34 -17.13
C ASP A 232 11.92 11.03 -17.53
N ILE A 233 10.83 10.63 -16.83
CA ILE A 233 10.12 9.37 -17.10
C ILE A 233 8.64 9.64 -17.43
N TYR A 234 7.84 10.08 -16.45
CA TYR A 234 6.40 10.30 -16.67
C TYR A 234 5.80 11.39 -15.79
N ARG A 235 4.70 11.97 -16.26
CA ARG A 235 3.74 12.71 -15.43
C ARG A 235 2.42 11.97 -15.40
N GLN A 236 1.91 11.72 -14.20
CA GLN A 236 0.65 11.02 -13.96
C GLN A 236 -0.31 11.93 -13.19
N GLN A 237 -1.55 11.97 -13.66
CA GLN A 237 -2.63 12.75 -13.06
C GLN A 237 -3.77 11.80 -12.68
N LEU A 238 -4.32 12.00 -11.49
CA LEU A 238 -5.49 11.30 -10.97
C LEU A 238 -6.59 12.30 -10.64
N TYR A 239 -7.78 12.01 -11.14
CA TYR A 239 -9.04 12.62 -10.72
C TYR A 239 -9.87 11.55 -10.03
N ASN A 240 -10.28 11.80 -8.80
CA ASN A 240 -11.00 10.83 -7.98
C ASN A 240 -12.26 11.44 -7.36
N LEU A 241 -13.39 10.77 -7.57
CA LEU A 241 -14.66 11.05 -6.91
C LEU A 241 -14.98 9.91 -5.95
N ILE A 242 -15.28 10.26 -4.70
CA ILE A 242 -15.79 9.35 -3.70
C ILE A 242 -17.15 9.85 -3.24
N GLN A 243 -18.19 9.05 -3.45
CA GLN A 243 -19.53 9.25 -2.90
C GLN A 243 -19.83 8.18 -1.88
N THR A 244 -20.37 8.58 -0.73
CA THR A 244 -20.82 7.70 0.33
C THR A 244 -22.19 8.16 0.79
N ARG A 245 -23.21 7.31 0.63
CA ARG A 245 -24.59 7.60 1.02
C ARG A 245 -25.08 6.54 2.00
N LYS A 246 -25.62 6.98 3.14
CA LYS A 246 -26.19 6.11 4.17
C LYS A 246 -27.69 5.96 3.96
N PHE A 247 -28.20 4.76 4.23
CA PHE A 247 -29.62 4.40 4.20
C PHE A 247 -29.94 3.64 5.49
N GLY A 248 -30.20 4.38 6.59
CA GLY A 248 -30.31 3.77 7.92
C GLY A 248 -29.02 3.06 8.33
N LYS A 249 -29.10 1.73 8.52
CA LYS A 249 -27.94 0.88 8.84
C LYS A 249 -27.07 0.52 7.62
N ASP A 250 -27.58 0.78 6.42
CA ASP A 250 -26.92 0.43 5.16
C ASP A 250 -26.12 1.61 4.61
N GLN A 251 -25.17 1.32 3.74
CA GLN A 251 -24.30 2.31 3.12
C GLN A 251 -23.93 1.90 1.70
N LEU A 252 -24.16 2.80 0.76
CA LEU A 252 -23.63 2.74 -0.59
C LEU A 252 -22.35 3.59 -0.66
N ARG A 253 -21.27 3.02 -1.20
CA ARG A 253 -20.05 3.74 -1.55
C ARG A 253 -19.78 3.58 -3.04
N VAL A 254 -19.45 4.68 -3.70
CA VAL A 254 -18.99 4.74 -5.09
C VAL A 254 -17.64 5.46 -5.09
N ASP A 255 -16.60 4.83 -5.64
CA ASP A 255 -15.25 5.38 -5.73
C ASP A 255 -14.79 5.22 -7.19
N VAL A 256 -14.63 6.34 -7.89
CA VAL A 256 -14.26 6.40 -9.31
C VAL A 256 -12.96 7.16 -9.45
N ARG A 257 -12.02 6.58 -10.16
CA ARG A 257 -10.67 7.10 -10.40
C ARG A 257 -10.42 7.14 -11.89
N TYR A 258 -9.98 8.29 -12.38
CA TYR A 258 -9.51 8.46 -13.74
C TYR A 258 -8.03 8.87 -13.70
N PHE A 259 -7.20 8.07 -14.36
CA PHE A 259 -5.77 8.29 -14.48
C PHE A 259 -5.44 8.72 -15.91
N ARG A 260 -4.54 9.67 -16.03
CA ARG A 260 -3.88 10.05 -17.29
C ARG A 260 -2.39 10.09 -17.06
N THR A 261 -1.63 9.37 -17.86
CA THR A 261 -0.18 9.33 -17.77
C THR A 261 0.43 9.59 -19.13
N ASP A 262 1.34 10.55 -19.20
CA ASP A 262 2.08 10.95 -20.39
C ASP A 262 3.59 10.91 -20.06
N ASP A 263 4.46 10.51 -20.99
CA ASP A 263 5.91 10.66 -20.81
C ASP A 263 6.33 12.14 -20.78
N ILE A 264 7.48 12.42 -20.17
CA ILE A 264 8.02 13.77 -19.99
C ILE A 264 9.55 13.80 -20.07
N GLY A 265 10.11 14.99 -20.24
CA GLY A 265 11.55 15.22 -20.19
C GLY A 265 12.28 14.39 -21.25
N GLN A 266 13.30 13.66 -20.83
CA GLN A 266 14.06 12.77 -21.71
C GLN A 266 13.32 11.48 -22.11
N SER A 267 12.15 11.19 -21.53
CA SER A 267 11.37 9.98 -21.83
C SER A 267 12.22 8.69 -21.69
N ARG A 268 12.97 8.57 -20.59
CA ARG A 268 13.97 7.50 -20.39
C ARG A 268 13.38 6.08 -20.39
N ALA A 269 12.07 5.95 -20.18
CA ALA A 269 11.34 4.68 -20.26
C ALA A 269 10.72 4.41 -21.64
N GLY A 270 10.92 5.31 -22.60
CA GLY A 270 10.24 5.36 -23.89
C GLY A 270 8.85 6.01 -23.81
N PRO A 271 8.12 6.07 -24.95
CA PRO A 271 6.83 6.73 -25.02
C PRO A 271 5.80 6.13 -24.06
N ILE A 272 5.14 6.99 -23.28
CA ILE A 272 4.08 6.62 -22.35
C ILE A 272 2.84 7.44 -22.71
N ASP A 273 1.80 6.76 -23.20
CA ASP A 273 0.44 7.32 -23.27
C ASP A 273 -0.53 6.28 -22.73
N ASN A 274 -1.04 6.55 -21.52
CA ASN A 274 -2.02 5.71 -20.85
C ASN A 274 -3.16 6.55 -20.26
N ARG A 275 -4.39 6.11 -20.50
CA ARG A 275 -5.58 6.52 -19.75
C ARG A 275 -6.19 5.30 -19.08
N MET A 276 -6.68 5.46 -17.87
CA MET A 276 -7.33 4.38 -17.14
C MET A 276 -8.51 4.88 -16.32
N VAL A 277 -9.64 4.18 -16.42
CA VAL A 277 -10.74 4.30 -15.46
C VAL A 277 -10.67 3.11 -14.52
N SER A 278 -10.78 3.36 -13.22
CA SER A 278 -10.91 2.34 -12.17
C SER A 278 -12.05 2.74 -11.24
N SER A 279 -13.02 1.85 -11.05
CA SER A 279 -14.21 2.13 -10.25
C SER A 279 -14.56 0.97 -9.33
N MET A 280 -15.15 1.29 -8.18
CA MET A 280 -15.71 0.35 -7.23
C MET A 280 -17.03 0.89 -6.70
N VAL A 281 -18.06 0.07 -6.73
CA VAL A 281 -19.34 0.30 -6.06
C VAL A 281 -19.49 -0.76 -4.98
N SER A 282 -19.69 -0.34 -3.73
CA SER A 282 -19.93 -1.27 -2.62
C SER A 282 -21.20 -0.93 -1.83
N TRP A 283 -21.92 -1.98 -1.44
CA TRP A 283 -23.07 -1.92 -0.55
C TRP A 283 -22.73 -2.65 0.74
N ARG A 284 -22.78 -1.92 1.85
CA ARG A 284 -22.59 -2.46 3.19
C ARG A 284 -23.93 -2.49 3.91
N SER A 285 -24.27 -3.64 4.49
CA SER A 285 -25.47 -3.85 5.32
C SER A 285 -25.06 -4.58 6.58
N GLY A 286 -24.96 -3.86 7.70
CA GLY A 286 -24.47 -4.40 8.96
C GLY A 286 -23.05 -4.95 8.83
N ASP A 287 -22.89 -6.24 9.11
CA ASP A 287 -21.60 -6.95 9.16
C ASP A 287 -21.15 -7.50 7.79
N TYR A 288 -21.87 -7.18 6.72
CA TYR A 288 -21.62 -7.68 5.36
C TYR A 288 -21.35 -6.53 4.39
N GLU A 289 -20.43 -6.74 3.44
CA GLU A 289 -20.18 -5.82 2.33
C GLU A 289 -20.04 -6.61 1.02
N VAL A 290 -20.77 -6.19 -0.02
CA VAL A 290 -20.61 -6.68 -1.39
C VAL A 290 -20.11 -5.52 -2.25
N GLY A 291 -19.13 -5.79 -3.12
CA GLY A 291 -18.58 -4.81 -4.03
C GLY A 291 -18.43 -5.34 -5.45
N ALA A 292 -18.64 -4.47 -6.43
CA ALA A 292 -18.36 -4.71 -7.83
C ALA A 292 -17.41 -3.62 -8.35
N GLY A 293 -16.33 -4.05 -9.00
CA GLY A 293 -15.31 -3.18 -9.54
C GLY A 293 -15.13 -3.35 -11.05
N TYR A 294 -14.73 -2.28 -11.72
CA TYR A 294 -14.40 -2.30 -13.14
C TYR A 294 -13.19 -1.41 -13.43
N GLN A 295 -12.30 -1.90 -14.28
CA GLN A 295 -11.10 -1.23 -14.77
C GLN A 295 -11.00 -1.35 -16.28
N LYS A 296 -10.55 -0.28 -16.92
CA LYS A 296 -10.21 -0.29 -18.35
C LYS A 296 -9.05 0.64 -18.61
N LEU A 297 -8.00 0.08 -19.22
CA LEU A 297 -6.87 0.81 -19.72
C LEU A 297 -7.08 1.13 -21.20
N SER A 298 -6.56 2.27 -21.65
CA SER A 298 -6.67 2.77 -23.02
C SER A 298 -5.43 3.58 -23.37
N GLY A 299 -5.11 3.65 -24.66
CA GLY A 299 -3.84 4.21 -25.13
C GLY A 299 -2.80 3.13 -25.45
N PRO A 300 -1.68 3.53 -26.07
CA PRO A 300 -0.66 2.64 -26.59
C PRO A 300 0.30 2.07 -25.53
N SER A 301 0.20 2.48 -24.26
CA SER A 301 1.10 2.04 -23.18
C SER A 301 0.32 1.39 -22.02
N ALA A 302 1.01 0.52 -21.26
CA ALA A 302 0.52 0.03 -19.98
C ALA A 302 0.55 1.15 -18.91
N MET A 303 -0.04 0.92 -17.73
CA MET A 303 0.00 1.90 -16.65
C MET A 303 1.37 1.85 -15.94
N PRO A 304 2.14 2.95 -15.87
CA PRO A 304 3.37 3.00 -15.09
C PRO A 304 3.10 3.29 -13.61
N TRP A 305 4.01 2.84 -12.75
CA TRP A 305 4.05 3.20 -11.33
C TRP A 305 5.47 3.05 -10.77
N PRO A 306 5.80 3.69 -9.62
CA PRO A 306 7.14 3.64 -9.06
C PRO A 306 7.59 2.22 -8.70
N GLY A 307 8.89 1.97 -8.83
CA GLY A 307 9.54 0.73 -8.43
C GLY A 307 9.30 0.42 -6.96
N GLY A 308 9.19 -0.87 -6.62
CA GLY A 308 8.99 -1.34 -5.24
C GLY A 308 7.57 -1.16 -4.68
N THR A 309 6.85 -0.13 -5.12
CA THR A 309 5.52 0.23 -4.60
C THR A 309 4.40 -0.76 -4.94
N ASP A 310 3.35 -0.73 -4.14
CA ASP A 310 2.07 -1.36 -4.46
C ASP A 310 1.21 -0.39 -5.29
N GLY A 311 0.42 -0.89 -6.23
CA GLY A 311 -0.55 -0.07 -6.95
C GLY A 311 -1.77 0.29 -6.10
N ASN A 312 -2.30 1.49 -6.28
CA ASN A 312 -3.56 1.92 -5.67
C ASN A 312 -4.71 1.93 -6.69
N VAL A 313 -4.97 0.75 -7.26
CA VAL A 313 -6.12 0.46 -8.15
C VAL A 313 -6.96 -0.66 -7.55
N PHE A 314 -8.27 -0.71 -7.85
CA PHE A 314 -9.17 -1.66 -7.18
C PHE A 314 -8.86 -3.13 -7.45
N ASN A 315 -8.38 -3.44 -8.66
CA ASN A 315 -8.05 -4.77 -9.13
C ASN A 315 -6.57 -5.12 -8.91
N TRP A 316 -5.90 -4.44 -7.97
CA TRP A 316 -4.60 -4.87 -7.46
C TRP A 316 -4.78 -6.10 -6.56
N THR A 317 -4.16 -7.22 -6.93
CA THR A 317 -4.27 -8.51 -6.22
C THR A 317 -3.06 -8.81 -5.34
N PHE A 318 -3.07 -9.93 -4.61
CA PHE A 318 -1.87 -10.34 -3.87
C PHE A 318 -0.69 -10.68 -4.80
N ILE A 319 -0.99 -11.10 -6.04
CA ILE A 319 0.00 -11.66 -6.98
C ILE A 319 0.21 -10.74 -8.19
N ASN A 320 -0.86 -10.14 -8.72
CA ASN A 320 -0.90 -9.43 -10.00
C ASN A 320 -1.62 -8.07 -9.95
N ASP A 321 -1.51 -7.28 -11.02
CA ASP A 321 -1.92 -5.86 -11.05
C ASP A 321 -3.05 -5.51 -12.03
N PHE A 322 -3.30 -6.32 -13.08
CA PHE A 322 -4.28 -6.05 -14.14
C PHE A 322 -4.07 -4.67 -14.81
N LEU A 323 -2.80 -4.35 -15.10
CA LEU A 323 -2.36 -3.06 -15.64
C LEU A 323 -1.72 -3.16 -17.03
N GLU A 324 -1.98 -4.23 -17.79
CA GLU A 324 -1.46 -4.36 -19.15
C GLU A 324 -2.12 -3.38 -20.12
N ARG A 325 -1.38 -3.05 -21.19
CA ARG A 325 -1.90 -2.23 -22.28
C ARG A 325 -3.20 -2.84 -22.83
N GLY A 326 -4.24 -2.01 -22.93
CA GLY A 326 -5.54 -2.39 -23.49
C GLY A 326 -6.39 -3.29 -22.58
N GLU A 327 -5.88 -3.66 -21.41
CA GLU A 327 -6.58 -4.56 -20.51
C GLU A 327 -7.85 -3.92 -19.94
N ARG A 328 -8.91 -4.72 -19.90
CA ARG A 328 -10.11 -4.43 -19.11
C ARG A 328 -10.32 -5.55 -18.11
N SER A 329 -10.70 -5.22 -16.89
CA SER A 329 -10.92 -6.19 -15.84
C SER A 329 -12.09 -5.82 -14.94
N TRP A 330 -12.82 -6.82 -14.47
CA TRP A 330 -13.91 -6.66 -13.52
C TRP A 330 -13.63 -7.46 -12.26
N GLN A 331 -14.22 -7.03 -11.14
CA GLN A 331 -14.07 -7.64 -9.83
C GLN A 331 -15.42 -7.82 -9.16
N LEU A 332 -15.61 -8.95 -8.51
CA LEU A 332 -16.61 -9.14 -7.48
C LEU A 332 -15.90 -9.38 -6.15
N ARG A 333 -16.38 -8.71 -5.10
CA ARG A 333 -15.78 -8.74 -3.78
C ARG A 333 -16.86 -8.91 -2.72
N TYR A 334 -16.57 -9.72 -1.73
CA TYR A 334 -17.40 -9.91 -0.56
C TYR A 334 -16.55 -9.80 0.70
N SER A 335 -17.12 -9.22 1.75
CA SER A 335 -16.49 -9.17 3.07
C SER A 335 -17.53 -9.37 4.17
N ILE A 336 -17.11 -10.06 5.23
CA ILE A 336 -17.94 -10.39 6.39
C ILE A 336 -17.14 -10.13 7.67
N ASP A 337 -17.80 -9.54 8.66
CA ASP A 337 -17.39 -9.56 10.07
C ASP A 337 -17.99 -10.79 10.74
N GLY A 338 -17.12 -11.61 11.32
CA GLY A 338 -17.45 -12.91 11.92
C GLY A 338 -18.39 -12.81 13.12
N LYS A 339 -18.59 -11.62 13.70
CA LYS A 339 -19.63 -11.40 14.71
C LYS A 339 -21.02 -11.84 14.22
N SER A 340 -21.30 -11.66 12.94
CA SER A 340 -22.57 -12.07 12.32
C SER A 340 -22.82 -13.58 12.32
N ILE A 341 -21.76 -14.38 12.43
CA ILE A 341 -21.79 -15.85 12.48
C ILE A 341 -21.31 -16.39 13.84
N GLY A 342 -21.30 -15.55 14.87
CA GLY A 342 -20.96 -15.97 16.24
C GLY A 342 -19.45 -16.15 16.50
N ILE A 343 -18.58 -15.60 15.64
CA ILE A 343 -17.11 -15.67 15.79
C ILE A 343 -16.53 -14.24 15.87
N PRO A 344 -16.63 -13.55 17.02
CA PRO A 344 -16.08 -12.21 17.19
C PRO A 344 -14.58 -12.17 16.94
N GLY A 345 -14.10 -11.12 16.25
CA GLY A 345 -12.69 -10.95 15.91
C GLY A 345 -12.29 -11.58 14.57
N LEU A 346 -13.10 -12.48 14.01
CA LEU A 346 -12.91 -12.99 12.65
C LEU A 346 -13.35 -11.93 11.64
N SER A 347 -12.58 -11.76 10.57
CA SER A 347 -12.96 -11.04 9.36
C SER A 347 -12.50 -11.82 8.15
N VAL A 348 -13.36 -11.95 7.14
CA VAL A 348 -13.03 -12.62 5.89
C VAL A 348 -13.36 -11.70 4.72
N MET A 349 -12.43 -11.56 3.80
CA MET A 349 -12.65 -10.96 2.48
C MET A 349 -12.33 -11.98 1.42
N ALA A 350 -13.22 -12.14 0.45
CA ALA A 350 -12.96 -12.89 -0.77
C ALA A 350 -13.24 -12.01 -1.99
N ARG A 351 -12.44 -12.16 -3.03
CA ARG A 351 -12.68 -11.52 -4.32
C ARG A 351 -12.29 -12.42 -5.47
N TYR A 352 -12.98 -12.22 -6.58
CA TYR A 352 -12.63 -12.76 -7.87
C TYR A 352 -12.46 -11.61 -8.86
N ILE A 353 -11.39 -11.66 -9.64
CA ILE A 353 -11.08 -10.68 -10.68
C ILE A 353 -10.83 -11.42 -11.98
N SER A 354 -11.38 -10.94 -13.07
CA SER A 354 -11.09 -11.44 -14.42
C SER A 354 -10.76 -10.28 -15.34
N GLY A 355 -9.68 -10.47 -16.11
CA GLY A 355 -9.17 -9.53 -17.10
C GLY A 355 -9.07 -10.19 -18.48
N ASP A 356 -9.35 -9.39 -19.50
CA ASP A 356 -9.17 -9.74 -20.90
C ASP A 356 -8.59 -8.54 -21.69
N SER A 357 -8.35 -8.73 -22.99
CA SER A 357 -7.85 -7.67 -23.87
C SER A 357 -6.43 -7.16 -23.53
N ALA A 358 -5.72 -7.81 -22.61
CA ALA A 358 -4.35 -7.47 -22.26
C ALA A 358 -3.42 -7.65 -23.47
N ARG A 359 -2.50 -6.72 -23.70
CA ARG A 359 -1.53 -6.77 -24.80
C ARG A 359 -0.09 -6.59 -24.28
N PRO A 360 0.40 -7.54 -23.46
CA PRO A 360 1.75 -7.49 -22.93
C PRO A 360 2.77 -7.64 -24.06
N ALA A 361 3.92 -6.97 -23.95
CA ALA A 361 4.97 -7.00 -24.97
C ALA A 361 5.58 -8.41 -25.18
N THR A 362 5.42 -9.30 -24.21
CA THR A 362 5.98 -10.66 -24.19
C THR A 362 5.03 -11.73 -24.71
N PHE A 363 3.87 -11.37 -25.26
CA PHE A 363 2.85 -12.33 -25.73
C PHE A 363 2.28 -11.91 -27.07
N ALA A 364 2.15 -12.87 -27.99
CA ALA A 364 1.47 -12.65 -29.25
C ALA A 364 -0.04 -12.86 -29.08
N GLY A 365 -0.84 -11.81 -29.36
CA GLY A 365 -2.29 -11.86 -29.32
C GLY A 365 -2.90 -11.29 -28.04
N GLU A 366 -4.14 -11.70 -27.76
CA GLU A 366 -4.92 -11.23 -26.61
C GLU A 366 -4.58 -12.03 -25.34
N GLY A 367 -4.06 -11.33 -24.33
CA GLY A 367 -3.82 -11.87 -23.00
C GLY A 367 -5.11 -11.92 -22.17
N ARG A 368 -5.26 -13.00 -21.39
CA ARG A 368 -6.33 -13.18 -20.41
C ARG A 368 -5.75 -13.61 -19.09
N GLU A 369 -6.36 -13.15 -18.01
CA GLU A 369 -5.96 -13.51 -16.66
C GLU A 369 -7.13 -13.47 -15.69
N TRP A 370 -7.01 -14.20 -14.60
CA TRP A 370 -7.92 -14.10 -13.49
C TRP A 370 -7.21 -14.37 -12.17
N ALA A 371 -7.76 -13.81 -11.11
CA ALA A 371 -7.28 -13.98 -9.75
C ALA A 371 -8.43 -14.25 -8.79
N ARG A 372 -8.18 -15.08 -7.78
CA ARG A 372 -9.02 -15.23 -6.61
C ARG A 372 -8.18 -15.02 -5.36
N ASP A 373 -8.57 -14.04 -4.56
CA ASP A 373 -7.92 -13.72 -3.29
C ASP A 373 -8.90 -14.00 -2.13
N VAL A 374 -8.38 -14.59 -1.07
CA VAL A 374 -9.05 -14.74 0.23
C VAL A 374 -8.11 -14.19 1.30
N LEU A 375 -8.60 -13.23 2.09
CA LEU A 375 -7.95 -12.71 3.28
C LEU A 375 -8.78 -13.07 4.50
N THR A 376 -8.19 -13.82 5.41
CA THR A 376 -8.80 -14.15 6.70
C THR A 376 -7.97 -13.53 7.81
N THR A 377 -8.60 -12.76 8.68
CA THR A 377 -7.98 -12.21 9.88
C THR A 377 -8.75 -12.67 11.10
N TYR A 378 -8.04 -13.07 12.15
CA TYR A 378 -8.63 -13.32 13.46
C TYR A 378 -7.91 -12.50 14.52
N GLN A 379 -8.61 -11.50 15.07
CA GLN A 379 -8.17 -10.74 16.23
C GLN A 379 -8.56 -11.51 17.49
N PHE A 380 -7.60 -11.87 18.33
CA PHE A 380 -7.90 -12.55 19.58
C PHE A 380 -8.67 -11.62 20.51
N GLN A 381 -9.71 -12.15 21.14
CA GLN A 381 -10.67 -11.38 21.93
C GLN A 381 -10.39 -11.40 23.44
N SER A 382 -9.59 -12.37 23.93
CA SER A 382 -9.27 -12.46 25.36
C SER A 382 -8.25 -11.40 25.76
N GLU A 383 -8.36 -10.87 26.99
CA GLU A 383 -7.47 -9.81 27.49
C GLU A 383 -5.97 -10.19 27.39
N ARG A 384 -5.63 -11.45 27.66
CA ARG A 384 -4.24 -11.96 27.57
C ARG A 384 -3.66 -11.84 26.15
N PHE A 385 -4.51 -11.90 25.13
CA PHE A 385 -4.10 -11.95 23.72
C PHE A 385 -4.68 -10.80 22.89
N LYS A 386 -5.22 -9.73 23.50
CA LYS A 386 -5.93 -8.65 22.81
C LYS A 386 -5.10 -7.86 21.78
N HIS A 387 -3.79 -8.05 21.77
CA HIS A 387 -2.84 -7.44 20.83
C HIS A 387 -2.37 -8.42 19.76
N LEU A 388 -2.74 -9.70 19.83
CA LEU A 388 -2.40 -10.72 18.86
C LEU A 388 -3.47 -10.83 17.78
N SER A 389 -3.02 -11.09 16.55
CA SER A 389 -3.87 -11.43 15.42
C SER A 389 -3.22 -12.48 14.55
N LEU A 390 -4.04 -13.35 13.96
CA LEU A 390 -3.62 -14.27 12.91
C LEU A 390 -4.18 -13.77 11.59
N ILE A 391 -3.32 -13.67 10.57
CA ILE A 391 -3.69 -13.21 9.23
C ILE A 391 -3.25 -14.26 8.22
N TRP A 392 -4.19 -14.68 7.38
CA TRP A 392 -3.95 -15.61 6.30
C TRP A 392 -4.37 -14.99 4.96
N PHE A 393 -3.40 -14.85 4.06
CA PHE A 393 -3.64 -14.52 2.67
C PHE A 393 -3.56 -15.80 1.86
N ASN A 394 -4.55 -16.01 1.01
CA ASN A 394 -4.54 -17.06 0.00
C ASN A 394 -4.87 -16.46 -1.36
N GLY A 395 -3.99 -16.67 -2.33
CA GLY A 395 -4.14 -16.14 -3.68
C GLY A 395 -4.02 -17.27 -4.71
N THR A 396 -4.86 -17.21 -5.73
CA THR A 396 -4.77 -18.06 -6.92
C THR A 396 -4.78 -17.15 -8.12
N PHE A 397 -3.77 -17.24 -8.97
CA PHE A 397 -3.63 -16.46 -10.18
C PHE A 397 -3.41 -17.38 -11.38
N ARG A 398 -4.14 -17.13 -12.46
CA ARG A 398 -3.98 -17.83 -13.73
C ARG A 398 -3.92 -16.81 -14.86
N SER A 399 -3.05 -17.08 -15.83
CA SER A 399 -2.82 -16.19 -16.96
C SER A 399 -2.47 -16.98 -18.22
N SER A 400 -2.80 -16.44 -19.39
CA SER A 400 -2.38 -16.98 -20.68
C SER A 400 -0.95 -16.59 -21.05
N TYR A 401 -0.36 -15.59 -20.38
CA TYR A 401 0.93 -14.99 -20.74
C TYR A 401 1.93 -14.88 -19.59
N GLN A 402 1.50 -15.23 -18.38
CA GLN A 402 2.36 -15.37 -17.20
C GLN A 402 2.22 -16.76 -16.58
N ARG A 403 3.18 -17.13 -15.73
CA ARG A 403 3.13 -18.39 -14.98
C ARG A 403 1.92 -18.39 -14.04
N ASN A 404 1.25 -19.53 -13.98
CA ASN A 404 0.17 -19.76 -13.03
C ASN A 404 0.74 -19.86 -11.61
N VAL A 405 0.07 -19.28 -10.63
CA VAL A 405 0.58 -19.17 -9.26
C VAL A 405 -0.50 -19.48 -8.24
N ASP A 406 -0.15 -20.25 -7.22
CA ASP A 406 -0.88 -20.29 -5.96
C ASP A 406 0.00 -19.74 -4.84
N GLU A 407 -0.58 -18.99 -3.91
CA GLU A 407 0.18 -18.32 -2.86
C GLU A 407 -0.54 -18.40 -1.52
N ASN A 408 0.25 -18.64 -0.46
CA ASN A 408 -0.16 -18.53 0.92
C ASN A 408 0.80 -17.62 1.69
N ARG A 409 0.23 -16.77 2.54
CA ARG A 409 0.98 -15.99 3.54
C ARG A 409 0.29 -16.19 4.88
N LEU A 410 1.03 -16.69 5.86
CA LEU A 410 0.53 -16.87 7.22
C LEU A 410 1.31 -15.95 8.15
N ILE A 411 0.60 -15.12 8.89
CA ILE A 411 1.19 -14.04 9.67
C ILE A 411 0.60 -14.06 11.06
N LEU A 412 1.44 -14.31 12.06
CA LEU A 412 1.10 -14.04 13.46
C LEU A 412 1.65 -12.66 13.81
N GLN A 413 0.76 -11.74 14.15
CA GLN A 413 1.10 -10.36 14.45
C GLN A 413 0.76 -10.02 15.90
N TYR A 414 1.71 -9.42 16.60
CA TYR A 414 1.46 -8.68 17.85
C TYR A 414 1.59 -7.19 17.56
N ARG A 415 0.60 -6.37 17.90
CA ARG A 415 0.68 -4.91 17.77
C ARG A 415 0.20 -4.23 19.04
N ARG A 416 1.05 -3.36 19.60
CA ARG A 416 0.72 -2.59 20.80
C ARG A 416 1.20 -1.15 20.68
N GLN A 417 0.28 -0.25 20.97
CA GLN A 417 0.55 1.16 21.18
C GLN A 417 0.99 1.40 22.64
N PHE A 418 2.02 2.22 22.80
CA PHE A 418 2.51 2.74 24.06
C PHE A 418 2.44 4.26 23.97
N ASP A 419 1.55 4.87 24.73
CA ASP A 419 1.50 6.32 24.83
C ASP A 419 2.40 6.76 25.99
N SER A 420 2.79 8.04 26.00
CA SER A 420 3.57 8.61 27.10
C SER A 420 2.91 8.24 28.44
N PRO A 421 3.65 7.70 29.41
CA PRO A 421 3.07 7.41 30.71
C PRO A 421 2.57 8.72 31.31
N ASP A 422 1.28 8.77 31.64
CA ASP A 422 0.75 9.75 32.59
C ASP A 422 1.60 9.61 33.87
N ARG A 423 2.49 10.58 34.11
CA ARG A 423 3.31 10.64 35.32
C ARG A 423 2.55 11.22 36.48
#